data_AF-A0A345YQE1-F1
#
_entry.id   AF-A0A345YQE1-F1
#
_cell.length_a   1.000
_cell.length_b   1.000
_cell.length_c   1.000
_cell.angle_alpha   90.00
_cell.angle_beta   90.00
_cell.angle_gamma   90.00
#
_symmetry.space_group_name_H-M   'P 1'
#
loop_
_entity.id
_entity.type
_entity.pdbx_description
1 polymer ?
#
loop_
_entity_poly.entity_id
_entity_poly.type
_entity_poly.pdbx_seq_one_letter_code
_entity_poly.pdbx_strand_id
1 'polypeptide(L)'
;MERVNRPVQRLVVVALALVLLVPVGAIGVSQLLGSGGTQQPAETAENPDDRPTVDPAEQPPRPELPRPEEPAAMTEQSAEGAQATLTYLLESYDYMMSSGDTSVWEDSVDPNCQACVGFLQNTEVLAAQGGYLVGGAFEVTGTSFSGTGEPPATGTAVADFTQEESILVDDPSLQAVPLEAESGQMIATLAWDGERWRATDLSIVPAGAGASDAGGAGG
;
A
#
# COMPACT_ATOMS: atom_id res chain seq x y z
N MET A 1 0.39 30.87 33.52
CA MET A 1 -0.75 30.55 32.65
C MET A 1 -0.37 31.01 31.26
N GLU A 2 0.11 30.09 30.44
CA GLU A 2 0.26 30.31 29.00
C GLU A 2 0.00 28.95 28.35
N ARG A 3 -1.15 28.83 27.67
CA ARG A 3 -1.49 27.66 26.88
C ARG A 3 -0.68 27.76 25.59
N VAL A 4 0.28 26.85 25.44
CA VAL A 4 0.95 26.63 24.16
C VAL A 4 -0.08 25.98 23.24
N ASN A 5 -0.69 26.80 22.38
CA ASN A 5 -1.44 26.33 21.23
C ASN A 5 -0.45 25.70 20.25
N ARG A 6 -0.39 24.36 20.21
CA ARG A 6 0.27 23.64 19.12
C ARG A 6 -0.71 23.53 17.95
N PRO A 7 -0.42 24.12 16.78
CA PRO A 7 -1.25 23.95 15.60
C PRO A 7 -1.14 22.48 15.15
N VAL A 8 -2.32 21.85 15.10
CA VAL A 8 -2.71 20.65 14.35
C VAL A 8 -1.59 20.05 13.51
N GLN A 9 -0.96 19.02 14.07
CA GLN A 9 -0.04 18.11 13.41
C GLN A 9 -0.81 17.45 12.26
N ARG A 10 -0.62 17.95 11.04
CA ARG A 10 -1.13 17.32 9.80
C ARG A 10 -0.61 15.89 9.78
N LEU A 11 -1.51 14.93 9.92
CA LEU A 11 -1.27 13.53 9.63
C LEU A 11 -0.94 13.46 8.14
N VAL A 12 0.34 13.36 7.80
CA VAL A 12 0.77 12.92 6.47
C VAL A 12 0.37 11.45 6.42
N VAL A 13 -0.73 11.17 5.72
CA VAL A 13 -1.15 9.81 5.38
C VAL A 13 -0.11 9.32 4.38
N VAL A 14 0.91 8.62 4.87
CA VAL A 14 1.72 7.77 4.01
C VAL A 14 0.76 6.74 3.41
N ALA A 15 0.69 6.65 2.09
CA ALA A 15 -0.21 5.74 1.34
C ALA A 15 0.02 4.23 1.63
N LEU A 16 0.84 3.91 2.64
CA LEU A 16 1.28 2.60 3.06
C LEU A 16 1.33 2.53 4.61
N ALA A 17 0.26 2.93 5.30
CA ALA A 17 -0.20 2.32 6.57
C ALA A 17 -1.36 3.10 7.21
N LEU A 18 -2.35 2.35 7.71
CA LEU A 18 -3.38 2.68 8.71
C LEU A 18 -4.77 3.15 8.20
N VAL A 19 -5.58 2.17 7.78
CA VAL A 19 -6.97 2.11 8.26
C VAL A 19 -7.09 0.91 9.20
N LEU A 20 -6.90 1.18 10.49
CA LEU A 20 -7.29 0.28 11.58
C LEU A 20 -8.81 0.18 11.60
N LEU A 21 -9.37 -0.89 11.02
CA LEU A 21 -10.76 -1.27 11.23
C LEU A 21 -10.97 -1.67 12.70
N VAL A 22 -11.61 -0.80 13.48
CA VAL A 22 -12.22 -1.17 14.76
C VAL A 22 -13.55 -1.88 14.48
N PRO A 23 -13.83 -3.04 15.08
CA PRO A 23 -14.99 -3.86 14.72
C PRO A 23 -16.32 -3.31 15.23
N VAL A 24 -17.34 -3.54 14.40
CA VAL A 24 -18.79 -3.40 14.59
C VAL A 24 -19.28 -3.93 15.93
N GLY A 25 -20.22 -3.22 16.57
CA GLY A 25 -20.99 -3.80 17.69
C GLY A 25 -21.99 -2.89 18.41
N ALA A 26 -23.08 -2.47 17.75
CA ALA A 26 -24.29 -2.00 18.46
C ALA A 26 -25.57 -2.11 17.59
N ILE A 27 -25.93 -3.32 17.16
CA ILE A 27 -27.33 -3.59 16.77
C ILE A 27 -28.11 -3.85 18.06
N GLY A 28 -28.68 -2.79 18.62
CA GLY A 28 -29.69 -2.86 19.67
C GLY A 28 -31.09 -2.84 19.07
N VAL A 29 -31.66 -4.03 18.85
CA VAL A 29 -33.08 -4.22 18.51
C VAL A 29 -33.95 -3.87 19.72
N SER A 30 -34.48 -2.65 19.74
CA SER A 30 -35.63 -2.19 20.53
C SER A 30 -36.08 -0.89 19.86
N GLN A 31 -37.17 -0.82 19.14
CA GLN A 31 -38.54 -0.79 19.68
C GLN A 31 -39.53 -1.35 18.65
N LEU A 32 -40.17 -2.46 18.98
CA LEU A 32 -41.52 -2.78 18.50
C LEU A 32 -42.49 -1.99 19.38
N LEU A 33 -43.36 -1.18 18.75
CA LEU A 33 -44.63 -0.57 19.19
C LEU A 33 -44.66 0.96 18.96
N GLY A 34 -45.49 1.41 18.02
CA GLY A 34 -45.90 2.83 17.96
C GLY A 34 -46.34 3.31 16.58
N SER A 35 -47.64 3.50 16.41
CA SER A 35 -48.31 4.08 15.25
C SER A 35 -47.94 5.55 15.01
N GLY A 36 -47.83 5.97 13.73
CA GLY A 36 -47.88 7.38 13.36
C GLY A 36 -46.87 7.74 12.27
N GLY A 37 -47.38 8.05 11.07
CA GLY A 37 -46.54 8.46 9.95
C GLY A 37 -45.92 9.83 10.15
N THR A 38 -44.62 9.91 9.94
CA THR A 38 -43.88 11.06 9.38
C THR A 38 -42.68 10.48 8.66
N GLN A 39 -42.51 10.81 7.37
CA GLN A 39 -41.28 10.56 6.64
C GLN A 39 -40.16 11.31 7.36
N GLN A 40 -39.31 10.58 8.07
CA GLN A 40 -38.05 11.06 8.61
C GLN A 40 -37.21 11.53 7.41
N PRO A 41 -36.66 12.76 7.41
CA PRO A 41 -35.64 13.13 6.44
C PRO A 41 -34.55 12.05 6.49
N ALA A 42 -34.06 11.62 5.33
CA ALA A 42 -32.91 10.74 5.26
C ALA A 42 -31.82 11.33 6.16
N GLU A 43 -31.55 10.65 7.27
CA GLU A 43 -30.44 10.99 8.14
C GLU A 43 -29.21 10.87 7.26
N THR A 44 -28.56 12.00 7.00
CA THR A 44 -27.20 12.02 6.45
C THR A 44 -26.40 11.14 7.37
N ALA A 45 -26.08 9.91 6.94
CA ALA A 45 -25.17 9.06 7.66
C ALA A 45 -23.89 9.88 7.82
N GLU A 46 -23.53 10.21 9.07
CA GLU A 46 -22.27 10.87 9.37
C GLU A 46 -21.18 9.93 8.89
N ASN A 47 -20.58 10.29 7.75
CA ASN A 47 -19.44 9.59 7.21
C ASN A 47 -18.28 9.80 8.20
N PRO A 48 -17.72 8.75 8.83
CA PRO A 48 -16.62 8.90 9.78
C PRO A 48 -15.37 9.53 9.16
N ASP A 49 -15.31 9.62 7.84
CA ASP A 49 -14.20 10.16 7.04
C ASP A 49 -14.30 11.68 6.79
N ASP A 50 -15.44 12.33 7.04
CA ASP A 50 -15.73 13.74 6.69
C ASP A 50 -15.55 14.11 5.19
N ARG A 51 -15.16 13.17 4.33
CA ARG A 51 -15.07 13.37 2.87
C ARG A 51 -16.45 13.56 2.23
N PRO A 52 -16.58 14.47 1.25
CA PRO A 52 -17.80 14.62 0.48
C PRO A 52 -18.23 13.30 -0.17
N THR A 53 -19.53 13.03 -0.15
CA THR A 53 -20.12 11.94 -0.94
C THR A 53 -20.15 12.32 -2.41
N VAL A 54 -19.91 11.36 -3.30
CA VAL A 54 -19.99 11.50 -4.76
C VAL A 54 -20.83 10.37 -5.35
N ASP A 55 -21.31 10.53 -6.59
CA ASP A 55 -21.91 9.40 -7.31
C ASP A 55 -20.79 8.43 -7.73
N PRO A 56 -20.87 7.13 -7.41
CA PRO A 56 -19.87 6.15 -7.87
C PRO A 56 -19.62 6.15 -9.39
N ALA A 57 -20.59 6.58 -10.20
CA ALA A 57 -20.43 6.72 -11.65
C ALA A 57 -19.51 7.89 -12.06
N GLU A 58 -19.22 8.83 -11.16
CA GLU A 58 -18.32 9.97 -11.38
C GLU A 58 -16.86 9.65 -11.00
N GLN A 59 -16.59 8.47 -10.42
CA GLN A 59 -15.24 8.03 -10.11
C GLN A 59 -14.41 7.83 -11.40
N PRO A 60 -13.08 8.04 -11.33
CA PRO A 60 -12.21 7.69 -12.46
C PRO A 60 -12.36 6.20 -12.78
N PRO A 61 -12.37 5.77 -14.04
CA PRO A 61 -12.53 4.35 -14.36
C PRO A 61 -11.37 3.53 -13.76
N ARG A 62 -11.69 2.32 -13.28
CA ARG A 62 -10.67 1.36 -12.85
C ARG A 62 -9.70 1.08 -14.01
N PRO A 63 -8.37 1.13 -13.80
CA PRO A 63 -7.41 0.84 -14.85
C PRO A 63 -7.45 -0.62 -15.29
N GLU A 64 -7.30 -0.85 -16.59
CA GLU A 64 -7.06 -2.18 -17.16
C GLU A 64 -5.55 -2.37 -17.35
N LEU A 65 -4.83 -2.66 -16.26
CA LEU A 65 -3.40 -2.94 -16.34
C LEU A 65 -3.14 -4.36 -16.86
N PRO A 66 -2.15 -4.56 -17.75
CA PRO A 66 -1.71 -5.90 -18.10
C PRO A 66 -1.11 -6.58 -16.87
N ARG A 67 -1.30 -7.90 -16.76
CA ARG A 67 -0.61 -8.71 -15.74
C ARG A 67 0.91 -8.58 -15.94
N PRO A 68 1.70 -8.22 -14.90
CA PRO A 68 3.15 -8.13 -15.02
C PRO A 68 3.77 -9.44 -15.52
N GLU A 69 4.63 -9.33 -16.53
CA GLU A 69 5.35 -10.47 -17.09
C GLU A 69 6.54 -10.82 -16.20
N GLU A 70 6.60 -12.06 -15.71
CA GLU A 70 7.68 -12.49 -14.82
C GLU A 70 9.06 -12.44 -15.54
N PRO A 71 10.04 -11.70 -15.02
CA PRO A 71 11.40 -11.70 -15.56
C PRO A 71 12.07 -13.07 -15.41
N ALA A 72 12.64 -13.61 -16.50
CA ALA A 72 13.31 -14.91 -16.50
C ALA A 72 14.40 -15.04 -15.42
N ALA A 73 15.11 -13.94 -15.14
CA ALA A 73 16.16 -13.89 -14.12
C ALA A 73 15.67 -14.26 -12.71
N MET A 74 14.38 -14.10 -12.39
CA MET A 74 13.84 -14.46 -11.06
C MET A 74 13.97 -15.96 -10.75
N THR A 75 14.09 -16.79 -11.78
CA THR A 75 14.31 -18.24 -11.67
C THR A 75 15.79 -18.63 -11.72
N GLU A 76 16.69 -17.65 -11.54
CA GLU A 76 18.13 -17.86 -11.44
C GLU A 76 18.62 -17.54 -10.02
N GLN A 77 19.39 -18.45 -9.43
CA GLN A 77 20.03 -18.25 -8.12
C GLN A 77 21.24 -17.30 -8.23
N SER A 78 20.97 -16.05 -8.57
CA SER A 78 21.96 -15.00 -8.85
C SER A 78 21.59 -13.68 -8.18
N ALA A 79 22.54 -12.74 -8.14
CA ALA A 79 22.29 -11.39 -7.65
C ALA A 79 21.31 -10.63 -8.57
N GLU A 80 21.37 -10.90 -9.87
CA GLU A 80 20.48 -10.35 -10.87
C GLU A 80 19.05 -10.85 -10.68
N GLY A 81 18.88 -12.14 -10.38
CA GLY A 81 17.57 -12.72 -10.07
C GLY A 81 16.92 -12.12 -8.82
N ALA A 82 17.73 -11.89 -7.78
CA ALA A 82 17.30 -11.22 -6.55
C ALA A 82 16.85 -9.77 -6.83
N GLN A 83 17.61 -9.01 -7.61
CA GLN A 83 17.25 -7.63 -8.00
C GLN A 83 16.01 -7.59 -8.89
N ALA A 84 15.90 -8.50 -9.85
CA ALA A 84 14.72 -8.60 -10.73
C ALA A 84 13.45 -8.91 -9.92
N THR A 85 13.54 -9.75 -8.90
CA THR A 85 12.43 -10.05 -7.99
C THR A 85 11.93 -8.80 -7.27
N LEU A 86 12.84 -7.91 -6.85
CA LEU A 86 12.45 -6.69 -6.15
C LEU A 86 11.76 -5.67 -7.07
N THR A 87 12.26 -5.51 -8.30
CA THR A 87 11.57 -4.71 -9.32
C THR A 87 10.17 -5.27 -9.61
N TYR A 88 10.08 -6.60 -9.77
CA TYR A 88 8.80 -7.26 -10.04
C TYR A 88 7.80 -7.11 -8.89
N LEU A 89 8.24 -7.06 -7.63
CA LEU A 89 7.37 -6.78 -6.48
C LEU A 89 6.74 -5.39 -6.54
N LEU A 90 7.46 -4.36 -7.00
CA LEU A 90 6.90 -3.01 -7.18
C LEU A 90 5.84 -2.99 -8.28
N GLU A 91 6.09 -3.64 -9.42
CA GLU A 91 5.11 -3.81 -10.50
C GLU A 91 3.88 -4.61 -10.04
N SER A 92 4.11 -5.65 -9.25
CA SER A 92 3.04 -6.47 -8.65
C SER A 92 2.18 -5.67 -7.69
N TYR A 93 2.77 -4.76 -6.91
CA TYR A 93 2.04 -3.89 -5.99
C TYR A 93 1.09 -2.95 -6.73
N ASP A 94 1.59 -2.26 -7.78
CA ASP A 94 0.75 -1.42 -8.63
C ASP A 94 -0.39 -2.23 -9.27
N TYR A 95 -0.06 -3.39 -9.84
CA TYR A 95 -1.04 -4.28 -10.45
C TYR A 95 -2.14 -4.72 -9.47
N MET A 96 -1.78 -5.19 -8.27
CA MET A 96 -2.78 -5.66 -7.32
C MET A 96 -3.63 -4.52 -6.76
N MET A 97 -3.06 -3.33 -6.52
CA MET A 97 -3.80 -2.16 -6.02
C MET A 97 -4.77 -1.60 -7.07
N SER A 98 -4.42 -1.68 -8.35
CA SER A 98 -5.27 -1.21 -9.45
C SER A 98 -6.34 -2.24 -9.84
N SER A 99 -5.96 -3.52 -9.97
CA SER A 99 -6.83 -4.58 -10.48
C SER A 99 -7.59 -5.36 -9.42
N GLY A 100 -7.05 -5.46 -8.20
CA GLY A 100 -7.51 -6.39 -7.17
C GLY A 100 -7.02 -7.84 -7.34
N ASP A 101 -6.27 -8.16 -8.40
CA ASP A 101 -5.65 -9.49 -8.58
C ASP A 101 -4.30 -9.54 -7.84
N THR A 102 -4.26 -10.34 -6.77
CA THR A 102 -3.12 -10.50 -5.88
C THR A 102 -2.18 -11.64 -6.26
N SER A 103 -2.53 -12.44 -7.27
CA SER A 103 -1.82 -13.69 -7.58
C SER A 103 -0.34 -13.46 -7.90
N VAL A 104 -0.01 -12.34 -8.55
CA VAL A 104 1.36 -11.99 -8.93
C VAL A 104 2.23 -11.69 -7.71
N TRP A 105 1.65 -10.99 -6.71
CA TRP A 105 2.32 -10.67 -5.46
C TRP A 105 2.59 -11.93 -4.63
N GLU A 106 1.57 -12.80 -4.50
CA GLU A 106 1.66 -14.06 -3.76
C GLU A 106 2.76 -15.00 -4.32
N ASP A 107 2.96 -14.97 -5.63
CA ASP A 107 3.99 -15.76 -6.33
C ASP A 107 5.44 -15.26 -6.10
N SER A 108 5.62 -14.12 -5.43
CA SER A 108 6.94 -13.50 -5.20
C SER A 108 7.31 -13.36 -3.71
N VAL A 109 6.37 -13.63 -2.80
CA VAL A 109 6.57 -13.44 -1.35
C VAL A 109 6.50 -14.77 -0.59
N ASP A 110 7.19 -14.84 0.55
CA ASP A 110 7.04 -15.94 1.50
C ASP A 110 5.76 -15.72 2.34
N PRO A 111 4.93 -16.75 2.59
CA PRO A 111 3.71 -16.62 3.38
C PRO A 111 3.96 -16.22 4.84
N ASN A 112 5.20 -16.32 5.34
CA ASN A 112 5.58 -15.87 6.67
C ASN A 112 6.11 -14.43 6.69
N CYS A 113 6.32 -13.78 5.54
CA CYS A 113 6.71 -12.37 5.44
C CYS A 113 5.55 -11.48 5.92
N GLN A 114 5.62 -10.99 7.17
CA GLN A 114 4.51 -10.27 7.80
C GLN A 114 4.15 -8.98 7.06
N ALA A 115 5.14 -8.19 6.64
CA ALA A 115 4.91 -6.99 5.85
C ALA A 115 4.27 -7.31 4.50
N CYS A 116 4.73 -8.37 3.84
CA CYS A 116 4.21 -8.80 2.54
C CYS A 116 2.74 -9.22 2.61
N VAL A 117 2.39 -9.99 3.65
CA VAL A 117 1.01 -10.42 3.92
C VAL A 117 0.14 -9.22 4.33
N GLY A 118 0.72 -8.23 5.02
CA GLY A 118 0.02 -6.98 5.34
C GLY A 118 -0.40 -6.20 4.09
N PHE A 119 0.48 -6.07 3.09
CA PHE A 119 0.12 -5.44 1.82
C PHE A 119 -0.96 -6.22 1.08
N LEU A 120 -0.83 -7.54 1.01
CA LEU A 120 -1.84 -8.43 0.43
C LEU A 120 -3.24 -8.20 1.05
N GLN A 121 -3.32 -8.28 2.38
CA GLN A 121 -4.59 -8.11 3.11
C GLN A 121 -5.21 -6.72 2.91
N ASN A 122 -4.38 -5.68 2.85
CA ASN A 122 -4.85 -4.33 2.58
C ASN A 122 -5.47 -4.22 1.18
N THR A 123 -4.84 -4.84 0.17
CA THR A 123 -5.37 -4.90 -1.19
C THR A 123 -6.67 -5.69 -1.27
N GLU A 124 -6.76 -6.84 -0.59
CA GLU A 124 -7.99 -7.63 -0.52
C GLU A 124 -9.15 -6.84 0.09
N VAL A 125 -8.90 -6.11 1.19
CA VAL A 125 -9.89 -5.22 1.80
C VAL A 125 -10.31 -4.12 0.84
N LEU A 126 -9.33 -3.44 0.21
CA LEU A 126 -9.59 -2.39 -0.78
C LEU A 126 -10.45 -2.90 -1.94
N ALA A 127 -10.11 -4.06 -2.50
CA ALA A 127 -10.88 -4.66 -3.59
C ALA A 127 -12.30 -5.07 -3.16
N ALA A 128 -12.46 -5.62 -1.95
CA ALA A 128 -13.75 -6.05 -1.41
C ALA A 128 -14.73 -4.90 -1.20
N GLN A 129 -14.23 -3.69 -0.89
CA GLN A 129 -15.03 -2.46 -0.80
C GLN A 129 -15.18 -1.73 -2.15
N GLY A 130 -14.73 -2.33 -3.25
CA GLY A 130 -14.84 -1.78 -4.59
C GLY A 130 -13.76 -0.75 -4.96
N GLY A 131 -12.77 -0.57 -4.09
CA GLY A 131 -11.67 0.38 -4.25
C GLY A 131 -10.55 -0.08 -5.18
N TYR A 132 -9.74 0.88 -5.62
CA TYR A 132 -8.62 0.74 -6.56
C TYR A 132 -7.75 1.98 -6.60
N LEU A 133 -6.52 1.79 -7.07
CA LEU A 133 -5.63 2.86 -7.45
C LEU A 133 -5.77 3.21 -8.95
N VAL A 134 -5.58 4.48 -9.28
CA VAL A 134 -5.45 5.00 -10.64
C VAL A 134 -4.13 5.77 -10.74
N GLY A 135 -3.27 5.41 -11.68
CA GLY A 135 -1.91 5.97 -11.77
C GLY A 135 -0.98 5.30 -10.75
N GLY A 136 0.09 5.99 -10.33
CA GLY A 136 0.99 5.47 -9.29
C GLY A 136 1.95 4.38 -9.76
N ALA A 137 2.27 4.38 -11.06
CA ALA A 137 3.30 3.51 -11.62
C ALA A 137 4.66 3.77 -10.94
N PHE A 138 5.45 2.71 -10.81
CA PHE A 138 6.80 2.79 -10.25
C PHE A 138 7.85 2.91 -11.35
N GLU A 139 8.74 3.89 -11.21
CA GLU A 139 10.00 3.98 -11.92
C GLU A 139 11.13 3.53 -10.99
N VAL A 140 11.77 2.39 -11.31
CA VAL A 140 12.96 1.92 -10.59
C VAL A 140 14.21 2.55 -11.19
N THR A 141 14.93 3.32 -10.39
CA THR A 141 16.12 4.08 -10.83
C THR A 141 17.43 3.39 -10.48
N GLY A 142 17.41 2.45 -9.55
CA GLY A 142 18.59 1.70 -9.11
C GLY A 142 18.21 0.45 -8.34
N THR A 143 19.03 -0.58 -8.47
CA THR A 143 18.91 -1.81 -7.68
C THR A 143 20.29 -2.26 -7.19
N SER A 144 20.31 -2.95 -6.06
CA SER A 144 21.51 -3.59 -5.53
C SER A 144 21.16 -4.84 -4.74
N PHE A 145 22.13 -5.75 -4.60
CA PHE A 145 21.97 -6.96 -3.80
C PHE A 145 23.25 -7.28 -3.02
N SER A 146 23.07 -7.68 -1.76
CA SER A 146 24.13 -8.21 -0.91
C SER A 146 23.71 -9.59 -0.41
N GLY A 147 24.30 -10.63 -0.99
CA GLY A 147 24.00 -12.03 -0.68
C GLY A 147 25.09 -12.72 0.14
N THR A 148 24.71 -13.85 0.76
CA THR A 148 25.61 -14.76 1.47
C THR A 148 25.58 -16.14 0.84
N GLY A 149 26.76 -16.78 0.72
CA GLY A 149 26.92 -18.10 0.10
C GLY A 149 27.45 -18.04 -1.34
N GLU A 150 27.74 -19.22 -1.91
CA GLU A 150 28.15 -19.39 -3.31
C GLU A 150 27.50 -20.69 -3.87
N PRO A 151 26.44 -20.59 -4.70
CA PRO A 151 25.71 -19.36 -5.04
C PRO A 151 24.98 -18.76 -3.83
N PRO A 152 24.62 -17.46 -3.84
CA PRO A 152 23.91 -16.85 -2.73
C PRO A 152 22.55 -17.53 -2.52
N ALA A 153 22.23 -17.90 -1.28
CA ALA A 153 20.94 -18.51 -0.95
C ALA A 153 20.01 -17.56 -0.18
N THR A 154 20.58 -16.51 0.39
CA THR A 154 19.86 -15.45 1.09
C THR A 154 20.57 -14.12 0.87
N GLY A 155 19.86 -13.01 0.98
CA GLY A 155 20.48 -11.69 0.94
C GLY A 155 19.49 -10.56 1.09
N THR A 156 20.01 -9.34 1.02
CA THR A 156 19.21 -8.12 1.01
C THR A 156 19.28 -7.47 -0.35
N ALA A 157 18.12 -7.24 -0.96
CA ALA A 157 17.99 -6.42 -2.16
C ALA A 157 17.45 -5.03 -1.78
N VAL A 158 17.92 -4.01 -2.48
CA VAL A 158 17.43 -2.64 -2.37
C VAL A 158 17.07 -2.13 -3.75
N ALA A 159 15.90 -1.49 -3.88
CA ALA A 159 15.47 -0.80 -5.08
C ALA A 159 15.14 0.65 -4.75
N ASP A 160 15.80 1.59 -5.43
CA ASP A 160 15.46 3.01 -5.43
C ASP A 160 14.32 3.23 -6.43
N PHE A 161 13.20 3.81 -5.97
CA PHE A 161 12.02 4.02 -6.81
C PHE A 161 11.48 5.44 -6.70
N THR A 162 10.75 5.84 -7.75
CA THR A 162 9.77 6.92 -7.72
C THR A 162 8.41 6.33 -8.07
N GLN A 163 7.40 6.57 -7.24
CA GLN A 163 6.01 6.32 -7.54
C GLN A 163 5.41 7.61 -8.10
N GLU A 164 4.75 7.52 -9.25
CA GLU A 164 4.05 8.66 -9.84
C GLU A 164 2.84 9.11 -9.00
N GLU A 165 2.33 10.30 -9.28
CA GLU A 165 1.06 10.76 -8.69
C GLU A 165 -0.07 9.76 -8.99
N SER A 166 -1.00 9.63 -8.05
CA SER A 166 -2.11 8.68 -8.18
C SER A 166 -3.38 9.17 -7.53
N ILE A 167 -4.47 8.44 -7.77
CA ILE A 167 -5.77 8.66 -7.16
C ILE A 167 -6.20 7.34 -6.53
N LEU A 168 -6.48 7.37 -5.23
CA LEU A 168 -7.06 6.24 -4.50
C LEU A 168 -8.56 6.41 -4.42
N VAL A 169 -9.29 5.48 -5.04
CA VAL A 169 -10.70 5.25 -4.78
C VAL A 169 -10.75 4.16 -3.71
N ASP A 170 -10.94 4.50 -2.45
CA ASP A 170 -11.06 3.54 -1.36
C ASP A 170 -12.52 3.25 -1.03
N ASP A 171 -13.39 4.26 -1.07
CA ASP A 171 -14.85 4.11 -1.03
C ASP A 171 -15.45 4.74 -2.30
N PRO A 172 -16.06 3.95 -3.20
CA PRO A 172 -16.65 4.48 -4.43
C PRO A 172 -17.73 5.55 -4.22
N SER A 173 -18.34 5.63 -3.03
CA SER A 173 -19.35 6.64 -2.69
C SER A 173 -18.76 7.94 -2.14
N LEU A 174 -17.45 8.02 -1.92
CA LEU A 174 -16.75 9.17 -1.37
C LEU A 174 -15.78 9.78 -2.37
N GLN A 175 -15.49 11.06 -2.20
CA GLN A 175 -14.48 11.73 -3.00
C GLN A 175 -13.14 10.98 -2.92
N ALA A 176 -12.58 10.63 -4.09
CA ALA A 176 -11.30 9.95 -4.19
C ALA A 176 -10.16 10.80 -3.62
N VAL A 177 -9.14 10.11 -3.11
CA VAL A 177 -7.99 10.75 -2.46
C VAL A 177 -6.86 10.92 -3.48
N PRO A 178 -6.46 12.16 -3.82
CA PRO A 178 -5.25 12.37 -4.61
C PRO A 178 -4.02 12.07 -3.74
N LEU A 179 -3.05 11.39 -4.34
CA LEU A 179 -1.77 11.06 -3.73
C LEU A 179 -0.66 11.72 -4.56
N GLU A 180 0.26 12.40 -3.88
CA GLU A 180 1.41 13.03 -4.51
C GLU A 180 2.42 11.95 -4.95
N ALA A 181 3.31 12.30 -5.89
CA ALA A 181 4.42 11.44 -6.26
C ALA A 181 5.38 11.29 -5.07
N GLU A 182 5.90 10.09 -4.87
CA GLU A 182 6.75 9.75 -3.73
C GLU A 182 7.99 9.01 -4.20
N SER A 183 9.15 9.34 -3.66
CA SER A 183 10.39 8.59 -3.91
C SER A 183 10.87 7.91 -2.63
N GLY A 184 11.57 6.79 -2.78
CA GLY A 184 12.09 6.05 -1.64
C GLY A 184 12.90 4.83 -2.03
N GLN A 185 13.14 3.99 -1.03
CA GLN A 185 13.79 2.70 -1.17
C GLN A 185 12.84 1.61 -0.73
N MET A 186 12.70 0.57 -1.55
CA MET A 186 12.19 -0.71 -1.11
C MET A 186 13.37 -1.59 -0.70
N ILE A 187 13.33 -2.16 0.49
CA ILE A 187 14.36 -3.04 1.02
C ILE A 187 13.72 -4.38 1.33
N ALA A 188 14.20 -5.45 0.71
CA ALA A 188 13.71 -6.80 0.92
C ALA A 188 14.82 -7.74 1.38
N THR A 189 14.50 -8.59 2.37
CA THR A 189 15.27 -9.81 2.60
C THR A 189 14.71 -10.89 1.69
N LEU A 190 15.58 -11.49 0.89
CA LEU A 190 15.22 -12.52 -0.08
C LEU A 190 15.88 -13.84 0.28
N ALA A 191 15.16 -14.94 0.05
CA ALA A 191 15.66 -16.31 0.17
C ALA A 191 15.36 -17.09 -1.12
N TRP A 192 16.31 -17.94 -1.51
CA TRP A 192 16.15 -18.88 -2.60
C TRP A 192 15.40 -20.12 -2.10
N ASP A 193 14.27 -20.45 -2.71
CA ASP A 193 13.42 -21.60 -2.31
C ASP A 193 13.79 -22.92 -3.01
N GLY A 194 14.75 -22.87 -3.95
CA GLY A 194 15.12 -23.99 -4.81
C GLY A 194 14.75 -23.76 -6.28
N GLU A 195 13.78 -22.89 -6.54
CA GLU A 195 13.23 -22.60 -7.87
C GLU A 195 13.26 -21.10 -8.20
N ARG A 196 13.05 -20.23 -7.20
CA ARG A 196 13.04 -18.77 -7.34
C ARG A 196 13.42 -18.05 -6.05
N TRP A 197 13.66 -16.75 -6.17
CA TRP A 197 13.77 -15.86 -5.03
C TRP A 197 12.39 -15.50 -4.48
N ARG A 198 12.28 -15.48 -3.15
CA ARG A 198 11.07 -15.07 -2.42
C ARG A 198 11.42 -14.02 -1.38
N ALA A 199 10.58 -12.99 -1.25
CA ALA A 199 10.73 -12.01 -0.18
C ALA A 199 10.25 -12.57 1.16
N THR A 200 11.16 -12.68 2.13
CA THR A 200 10.89 -13.15 3.49
C THR A 200 10.67 -12.01 4.47
N ASP A 201 11.14 -10.81 4.12
CA ASP A 201 10.92 -9.56 4.86
C ASP A 201 10.94 -8.38 3.88
N LEU A 202 10.18 -7.34 4.17
CA LEU A 202 10.01 -6.19 3.28
C LEU A 202 9.80 -4.89 4.08
N SER A 203 10.45 -3.83 3.65
CA SER A 203 10.26 -2.48 4.20
C SER A 203 10.37 -1.42 3.11
N ILE A 204 9.73 -0.27 3.33
CA ILE A 204 9.79 0.90 2.46
C ILE A 204 10.31 2.07 3.29
N VAL A 205 11.32 2.77 2.76
CA VAL A 205 11.97 3.91 3.39
C VAL A 205 11.75 5.14 2.49
N PRO A 206 10.98 6.15 2.93
CA PRO A 206 10.78 7.37 2.17
C PRO A 206 12.09 8.13 1.96
N ALA A 207 12.19 8.85 0.84
CA ALA A 207 13.29 9.77 0.61
C ALA A 207 13.39 10.81 1.76
N GLY A 208 14.60 11.03 2.26
CA GLY A 208 14.85 12.01 3.34
C GLY A 208 14.70 11.47 4.77
N ALA A 209 14.18 10.25 4.99
CA ALA A 209 14.13 9.64 6.32
C ALA A 209 15.52 9.40 6.95
N GLY A 210 16.59 9.40 6.14
CA GLY A 210 17.99 9.31 6.59
C GLY A 210 18.66 10.67 6.89
N ALA A 211 17.99 11.80 6.66
CA ALA A 211 18.54 13.14 6.87
C ALA A 211 17.92 13.80 8.11
N SER A 212 17.99 13.14 9.26
CA SER A 212 17.65 13.76 10.56
C SER A 212 18.82 13.60 11.53
N ASP A 213 19.34 14.76 11.97
CA ASP A 213 20.14 15.00 13.18
C ASP A 213 21.66 14.73 13.20
N ALA A 214 22.40 15.23 12.20
CA ALA A 214 23.86 15.43 12.32
C ALA A 214 24.32 16.90 12.17
N GLY A 215 23.44 17.86 12.44
CA GLY A 215 23.74 19.30 12.35
C GLY A 215 23.34 20.07 13.59
N GLY A 216 24.21 20.16 14.60
CA GLY A 216 23.90 21.02 15.75
C GLY A 216 24.79 20.88 16.98
N ALA A 217 26.11 20.97 16.85
CA ALA A 217 26.97 21.39 17.96
C ALA A 217 28.24 22.04 17.40
N GLY A 218 28.12 23.30 16.99
CA GLY A 218 29.26 24.15 16.67
C GLY A 218 29.33 25.31 17.66
N GLY A 219 30.51 25.51 18.25
CA GLY A 219 30.97 26.79 18.82
C GLY A 219 30.73 27.00 20.30
#